data_AF-A0AAN6NCZ6-F1
#
_entry.id   AF-A0AAN6NCZ6-F1
#
_cell.length_a   1.000
_cell.length_b   1.000
_cell.length_c   1.000
_cell.angle_alpha   90.00
_cell.angle_beta   90.00
_cell.angle_gamma   90.00
#
_symmetry.space_group_name_H-M   'P 1'
#
loop_
_entity.id
_entity.type
_entity.pdbx_description
1 polymer ?
#
loop_
_entity_poly.entity_id
_entity_poly.type
_entity_poly.pdbx_seq_one_letter_code
_entity_poly.pdbx_strand_id
1 'polypeptide(L)'
;MARSLMKYIYISLGLLAIDAAISMGLVTRMVVFLHFWGAGPFEIANPPGTTPSTYMLNGHPAGLLVDQGHTTNGAGGTALVLVGFGGILALWLEHRSRTKHGKSSPVFYVWAITVVLSWLLTLTALIYTYVVTAMTQNQSIDPAVAVQNAGQPYPDDWWTPETWYTAVLGLTLSNESDYDLIRNNLRLMRGWRYNLIPLFILGFILMDLVILEVLRTRKAGAKGGYGRAPSGEHHQIEKDNKGQMDAAQHPLNA
;
A
#
# COMPACT_ATOMS: atom_id res chain seq x y z
N MET A 1 12.57 10.55 30.10
CA MET A 1 11.36 10.59 29.25
C MET A 1 11.78 10.13 27.85
N ALA A 2 11.28 8.99 27.34
CA ALA A 2 11.70 8.51 26.02
C ALA A 2 11.19 9.48 24.94
N ARG A 3 12.04 9.87 23.99
CA ARG A 3 11.63 10.74 22.86
C ARG A 3 10.60 9.99 22.00
N SER A 4 9.50 10.67 21.68
CA SER A 4 8.42 10.12 20.84
C SER A 4 8.94 9.78 19.43
N LEU A 5 8.44 8.70 18.84
CA LEU A 5 8.85 8.26 17.49
C LEU A 5 8.11 9.01 16.37
N MET A 6 7.21 9.93 16.70
CA MET A 6 6.32 10.60 15.75
C MET A 6 7.06 11.22 14.57
N LYS A 7 8.23 11.83 14.76
CA LYS A 7 9.03 12.40 13.67
C LYS A 7 9.42 11.35 12.63
N TYR A 8 9.83 10.16 13.07
CA TYR A 8 10.20 9.07 12.17
C TYR A 8 8.98 8.47 11.48
N ILE A 9 7.85 8.37 12.20
CA ILE A 9 6.57 7.95 11.61
C ILE A 9 6.16 8.89 10.47
N TYR A 10 6.25 10.22 10.65
CA TYR A 10 5.94 11.18 9.60
C TYR A 10 6.85 11.03 8.37
N ILE A 11 8.16 10.84 8.59
CA ILE A 11 9.12 10.66 7.49
C ILE A 11 8.82 9.37 6.73
N SER A 12 8.69 8.24 7.43
CA SER A 12 8.38 6.94 6.82
C SER A 12 7.04 6.94 6.11
N LEU A 13 6.02 7.62 6.67
CA LEU A 13 4.71 7.79 6.03
C LEU A 13 4.82 8.54 4.71
N GLY A 14 5.57 9.65 4.68
CA GLY A 14 5.78 10.42 3.46
C GLY A 14 6.49 9.61 2.37
N LEU A 15 7.54 8.89 2.74
CA LEU A 15 8.27 8.02 1.82
C LEU A 15 7.37 6.89 1.28
N LEU A 16 6.61 6.23 2.16
CA LEU A 16 5.68 5.18 1.76
C LEU A 16 4.59 5.71 0.81
N ALA A 17 4.03 6.89 1.08
CA ALA A 17 3.00 7.48 0.22
C ALA A 17 3.53 7.83 -1.18
N ILE A 18 4.76 8.35 -1.28
CA ILE A 18 5.41 8.62 -2.56
C ILE A 18 5.62 7.31 -3.34
N ASP A 19 6.18 6.29 -2.71
CA ASP A 19 6.43 5.00 -3.35
C ASP A 19 5.11 4.31 -3.77
N ALA A 20 4.08 4.38 -2.93
CA ALA A 20 2.75 3.88 -3.26
C ALA A 20 2.14 4.60 -4.48
N ALA A 21 2.32 5.92 -4.58
CA ALA A 21 1.87 6.68 -5.75
C ALA A 21 2.61 6.28 -7.04
N ILE A 22 3.93 6.06 -6.95
CA ILE A 22 4.73 5.53 -8.07
C ILE A 22 4.20 4.15 -8.48
N SER A 23 4.01 3.24 -7.53
CA SER A 23 3.46 1.90 -7.79
C SER A 23 2.11 1.96 -8.51
N MET A 24 1.20 2.82 -8.03
CA MET A 24 -0.12 3.02 -8.65
C MET A 24 -0.02 3.58 -10.08
N GLY A 25 0.91 4.53 -10.32
CA GLY A 25 1.18 5.05 -11.65
C GLY A 25 1.69 3.99 -12.62
N LEU A 26 2.61 3.14 -12.17
CA LEU A 26 3.16 2.05 -12.99
C LEU A 26 2.09 0.98 -13.31
N VAL A 27 1.30 0.55 -12.32
CA VAL A 27 0.18 -0.39 -12.55
C VAL A 27 -0.84 0.19 -13.52
N THR A 28 -1.23 1.46 -13.32
CA THR A 28 -2.20 2.13 -14.20
C THR A 28 -1.69 2.15 -15.63
N ARG A 29 -0.42 2.49 -15.83
CA ARG A 29 0.19 2.49 -17.16
C ARG A 29 0.21 1.09 -17.80
N MET A 30 0.48 0.05 -17.01
CA MET A 30 0.40 -1.35 -17.45
C MET A 30 -1.02 -1.74 -17.88
N VAL A 31 -2.03 -1.40 -17.09
CA VAL A 31 -3.44 -1.71 -17.39
C VAL A 31 -3.90 -0.98 -18.67
N VAL A 32 -3.55 0.30 -18.81
CA VAL A 32 -3.85 1.05 -20.05
C VAL A 32 -3.15 0.41 -21.24
N PHE A 33 -1.89 -0.03 -21.09
CA PHE A 33 -1.22 -0.76 -22.15
C PHE A 33 -1.98 -2.02 -22.55
N LEU A 34 -2.32 -2.89 -21.59
CA LEU A 34 -3.07 -4.13 -21.88
C LEU A 34 -4.39 -3.85 -22.60
N HIS A 35 -5.17 -2.85 -22.18
CA HIS A 35 -6.47 -2.60 -22.79
C HIS A 35 -6.44 -1.94 -24.17
N PHE A 36 -5.46 -1.09 -24.45
CA PHE A 36 -5.50 -0.25 -25.66
C PHE A 36 -4.45 -0.63 -26.69
N TRP A 37 -3.22 -0.90 -26.27
CA TRP A 37 -2.08 -1.09 -27.18
C TRP A 37 -1.64 -2.55 -27.25
N GLY A 38 -1.63 -3.21 -26.10
CA GLY A 38 -1.27 -4.61 -25.93
C GLY A 38 -2.34 -5.59 -26.42
N ALA A 39 -3.57 -5.11 -26.69
CA ALA A 39 -4.69 -5.93 -27.15
C ALA A 39 -4.68 -6.21 -28.67
N GLY A 40 -3.93 -5.42 -29.45
CA GLY A 40 -3.92 -5.54 -30.91
C GLY A 40 -3.30 -6.85 -31.39
N PRO A 41 -3.67 -7.36 -32.57
CA PRO A 41 -2.87 -8.40 -33.20
C PRO A 41 -1.53 -7.81 -33.64
N PHE A 42 -0.44 -8.47 -33.30
CA PHE A 42 0.90 -8.15 -33.74
C PHE A 42 1.25 -8.98 -34.98
N GLU A 43 1.72 -8.33 -36.04
CA GLU A 43 2.19 -9.06 -37.21
C GLU A 43 3.60 -9.61 -36.95
N ILE A 44 3.74 -10.93 -37.07
CA ILE A 44 4.98 -11.67 -36.86
C ILE A 44 5.48 -12.19 -38.20
N ALA A 45 6.75 -11.96 -38.50
CA ALA A 45 7.43 -12.54 -39.65
C ALA A 45 7.87 -13.98 -39.35
N ASN A 46 7.54 -14.89 -40.27
CA ASN A 46 8.06 -16.24 -40.25
C ASN A 46 9.50 -16.29 -40.79
N PRO A 47 10.27 -17.35 -40.47
CA PRO A 47 11.56 -17.58 -41.09
C PRO A 47 11.48 -17.62 -42.62
N PRO A 48 12.50 -17.13 -43.34
CA PRO A 48 12.55 -17.16 -44.80
C PRO A 48 12.28 -18.58 -45.34
N GLY A 49 11.41 -18.67 -46.35
CA GLY A 49 11.02 -19.96 -46.96
C GLY A 49 9.77 -20.62 -46.34
N THR A 50 9.16 -20.01 -45.33
CA THR A 50 7.88 -20.46 -44.74
C THR A 50 6.70 -19.75 -45.40
N THR A 51 5.59 -20.47 -45.64
CA THR A 51 4.33 -19.89 -46.14
C THR A 51 3.21 -20.10 -45.11
N PRO A 52 2.50 -19.04 -44.66
CA PRO A 52 2.63 -17.64 -45.08
C PRO A 52 3.92 -16.97 -44.55
N SER A 53 4.37 -15.89 -45.20
CA SER A 53 5.55 -15.13 -44.79
C SER A 53 5.36 -14.37 -43.48
N THR A 54 4.11 -14.03 -43.14
CA THR A 54 3.73 -13.40 -41.87
C THR A 54 2.44 -14.02 -41.35
N TYR A 55 2.19 -13.86 -40.05
CA TYR A 55 0.93 -14.22 -39.40
C TYR A 55 0.59 -13.21 -38.30
N MET A 56 -0.69 -13.16 -37.92
CA MET A 56 -1.18 -12.27 -36.86
C MET A 56 -1.19 -13.02 -35.53
N LEU A 57 -0.43 -12.54 -34.55
CA LEU A 57 -0.46 -13.03 -33.17
C LEU A 57 -1.40 -12.15 -32.36
N ASN A 58 -2.41 -12.72 -31.70
CA ASN A 58 -3.26 -11.94 -30.81
C ASN A 58 -2.43 -11.35 -29.65
N GLY A 59 -2.71 -10.09 -29.29
CA GLY A 59 -1.96 -9.40 -28.25
C GLY A 59 -2.12 -9.97 -26.85
N HIS A 60 -3.14 -10.81 -26.62
CA HIS A 60 -3.33 -11.56 -25.37
C HIS A 60 -3.39 -13.08 -25.60
N PRO A 61 -2.71 -13.87 -24.74
CA PRO A 61 -2.88 -15.32 -24.72
C PRO A 61 -4.22 -15.68 -24.07
N ALA A 62 -4.71 -16.90 -24.32
CA ALA A 62 -5.90 -17.42 -23.67
C ALA A 62 -5.72 -17.49 -22.14
N GLY A 63 -4.52 -17.89 -21.69
CA GLY A 63 -4.15 -18.01 -20.28
C GLY A 63 -3.51 -16.75 -19.68
N LEU A 64 -4.05 -15.55 -19.89
CA LEU A 64 -3.48 -14.33 -19.30
C LEU A 64 -3.84 -14.19 -17.81
N LEU A 65 -2.83 -14.23 -16.94
CA LEU A 65 -2.95 -14.04 -15.50
C LEU A 65 -2.82 -12.55 -15.16
N VAL A 66 -3.89 -11.92 -14.67
CA VAL A 66 -3.92 -10.48 -14.32
C VAL A 66 -4.17 -10.22 -12.83
N ASP A 67 -4.51 -11.24 -12.05
CA ASP A 67 -4.90 -11.12 -10.64
C ASP A 67 -3.78 -10.59 -9.74
N GLN A 68 -2.52 -10.84 -10.10
CA GLN A 68 -1.37 -10.26 -9.40
C GLN A 68 -1.31 -8.74 -9.59
N GLY A 69 -1.74 -8.24 -10.75
CA GLY A 69 -1.90 -6.81 -11.01
C GLY A 69 -3.03 -6.21 -10.17
N HIS A 70 -4.15 -6.91 -10.01
CA HIS A 70 -5.25 -6.46 -9.14
C HIS A 70 -4.86 -6.45 -7.65
N THR A 71 -4.18 -7.49 -7.19
CA THR A 71 -3.74 -7.62 -5.80
C THR A 71 -2.77 -6.51 -5.41
N THR A 72 -1.78 -6.23 -6.26
CA THR A 72 -0.81 -5.15 -6.04
C THR A 72 -1.40 -3.75 -6.19
N ASN A 73 -2.40 -3.56 -7.06
CA ASN A 73 -3.19 -2.34 -7.10
C ASN A 73 -3.91 -2.11 -5.77
N GLY A 74 -4.54 -3.15 -5.22
CA GLY A 74 -5.14 -3.13 -3.88
C GLY A 74 -4.14 -2.76 -2.79
N ALA A 75 -2.94 -3.35 -2.83
CA ALA A 75 -1.87 -3.05 -1.88
C ALA A 75 -1.38 -1.59 -1.99
N GLY A 76 -1.06 -1.13 -3.20
CA GLY A 76 -0.60 0.24 -3.45
C GLY A 76 -1.68 1.29 -3.12
N GLY A 77 -2.92 1.03 -3.51
CA GLY A 77 -4.06 1.91 -3.22
C GLY A 77 -4.36 2.00 -1.73
N THR A 78 -4.29 0.87 -1.00
CA THR A 78 -4.42 0.86 0.47
C THR A 78 -3.29 1.66 1.13
N ALA A 79 -2.04 1.45 0.69
CA ALA A 79 -0.89 2.16 1.21
C ALA A 79 -0.99 3.68 0.97
N LEU A 80 -1.49 4.10 -0.19
CA LEU A 80 -1.63 5.52 -0.52
C LEU A 80 -2.81 6.17 0.22
N VAL A 81 -3.99 5.57 0.14
CA VAL A 81 -5.23 6.20 0.61
C VAL A 81 -5.42 5.99 2.11
N LEU A 82 -5.46 4.73 2.56
CA LEU A 82 -5.79 4.42 3.95
C LEU A 82 -4.59 4.65 4.87
N VAL A 83 -3.40 4.24 4.45
CA VAL A 83 -2.19 4.45 5.25
C VAL A 83 -1.66 5.87 5.07
N GLY A 84 -1.45 6.34 3.84
CA GLY A 84 -0.93 7.67 3.51
C GLY A 84 -1.85 8.80 3.99
N PHE A 85 -2.96 9.04 3.28
CA PHE A 85 -3.88 10.13 3.63
C PHE A 85 -4.56 9.91 4.99
N GLY A 86 -5.02 8.69 5.26
CA GLY A 86 -5.57 8.33 6.56
C GLY A 86 -4.57 8.53 7.71
N GLY A 87 -3.28 8.32 7.46
CA GLY A 87 -2.22 8.53 8.44
C GLY A 87 -1.96 9.99 8.76
N ILE A 88 -1.99 10.87 7.75
CA ILE A 88 -1.89 12.31 7.99
C ILE A 88 -3.00 12.77 8.95
N LEU A 89 -4.24 12.35 8.67
CA LEU A 89 -5.39 12.67 9.52
C LEU A 89 -5.26 12.05 10.92
N ALA A 90 -4.90 10.77 11.00
CA ALA A 90 -4.76 10.07 12.27
C ALA A 90 -3.67 10.68 13.17
N LEU A 91 -2.52 11.04 12.61
CA LEU A 91 -1.42 11.65 13.35
C LEU A 91 -1.75 13.09 13.77
N TRP A 92 -2.47 13.85 12.94
CA TRP A 92 -2.97 15.18 13.32
C TRP A 92 -3.94 15.10 14.50
N LEU A 93 -4.91 14.17 14.45
CA LEU A 93 -5.84 13.92 15.55
C LEU A 93 -5.12 13.42 16.80
N GLU A 94 -4.10 12.58 16.64
CA GLU A 94 -3.28 12.08 17.75
C GLU A 94 -2.53 13.20 18.44
N HIS A 95 -1.90 14.10 17.67
CA HIS A 95 -1.21 15.27 18.21
C HIS A 95 -2.17 16.17 19.00
N ARG A 96 -3.36 16.42 18.47
CA ARG A 96 -4.40 17.21 19.14
C ARG A 96 -4.93 16.52 20.41
N SER A 97 -5.13 15.20 20.37
CA SER A 97 -5.63 14.44 21.51
C SER A 97 -4.62 14.42 22.67
N ARG A 98 -3.33 14.21 22.36
CA ARG A 98 -2.28 14.19 23.39
C ARG A 98 -2.09 15.56 24.04
N THR A 99 -2.16 16.65 23.27
CA THR A 99 -2.01 18.01 23.80
C THR A 99 -3.20 18.43 24.67
N LYS A 100 -4.44 18.10 24.26
CA LYS A 100 -5.65 18.51 24.98
C LYS A 100 -6.04 17.58 26.14
N HIS A 101 -5.88 16.27 25.97
CA HIS A 101 -6.43 15.27 26.88
C HIS A 101 -5.38 14.38 27.54
N GLY A 102 -4.10 14.49 27.14
CA GLY A 102 -3.02 13.65 27.66
C GLY A 102 -3.16 12.16 27.33
N LYS A 103 -4.05 11.82 26.37
CA LYS A 103 -4.39 10.44 25.98
C LYS A 103 -4.33 10.29 24.47
N SER A 104 -3.99 9.08 23.99
CA SER A 104 -4.06 8.75 22.57
C SER A 104 -5.50 8.70 22.06
N SER A 105 -5.65 9.11 20.80
CA SER A 105 -6.89 9.08 20.05
C SER A 105 -7.25 7.63 19.66
N PRO A 106 -8.53 7.22 19.78
CA PRO A 106 -9.00 5.94 19.22
C PRO A 106 -8.68 5.78 17.74
N VAL A 107 -8.71 6.88 16.97
CA VAL A 107 -8.42 6.89 15.54
C VAL A 107 -6.98 6.46 15.25
N PHE A 108 -6.03 6.81 16.12
CA PHE A 108 -4.64 6.38 15.98
C PHE A 108 -4.49 4.86 16.09
N TYR A 109 -5.21 4.21 17.00
CA TYR A 109 -5.18 2.76 17.14
C TYR A 109 -5.82 2.04 15.95
N VAL A 110 -6.95 2.55 15.45
CA VAL A 110 -7.58 2.02 14.23
C VAL A 110 -6.63 2.14 13.05
N TRP A 111 -6.02 3.31 12.86
CA TRP A 111 -5.03 3.51 11.81
C TRP A 111 -3.81 2.60 11.98
N ALA A 112 -3.34 2.38 13.20
CA ALA A 112 -2.24 1.45 13.47
C ALA A 112 -2.55 0.00 13.04
N ILE A 113 -3.79 -0.46 13.27
CA ILE A 113 -4.25 -1.77 12.76
C ILE A 113 -4.25 -1.77 11.23
N THR A 114 -4.75 -0.70 10.61
CA THR A 114 -4.74 -0.54 9.14
C THR A 114 -3.33 -0.60 8.56
N VAL A 115 -2.32 0.00 9.21
CA VAL A 115 -0.91 -0.08 8.79
C VAL A 115 -0.42 -1.54 8.77
N VAL A 116 -0.73 -2.32 9.82
CA VAL A 116 -0.36 -3.75 9.88
C VAL A 116 -1.03 -4.54 8.76
N LEU A 117 -2.35 -4.36 8.57
CA LEU A 117 -3.10 -5.04 7.51
C LEU A 117 -2.60 -4.64 6.11
N SER A 118 -2.28 -3.36 5.91
CA SER A 118 -1.71 -2.87 4.66
C SER A 118 -0.36 -3.52 4.36
N TRP A 119 0.50 -3.66 5.37
CA TRP A 119 1.80 -4.32 5.18
C TRP A 119 1.64 -5.80 4.84
N LEU A 120 0.74 -6.53 5.51
CA LEU A 120 0.43 -7.93 5.20
C LEU A 120 -0.10 -8.11 3.77
N LEU A 121 -0.97 -7.18 3.32
CA LEU A 121 -1.45 -7.16 1.95
C LEU A 121 -0.30 -6.92 0.96
N THR A 122 0.59 -5.98 1.23
CA THR A 122 1.78 -5.74 0.39
C THR A 122 2.72 -6.94 0.36
N LEU A 123 2.95 -7.61 1.48
CA LEU A 123 3.72 -8.85 1.54
C LEU A 123 3.10 -9.95 0.66
N THR A 124 1.78 -10.12 0.76
CA THR A 124 1.03 -11.10 -0.03
C THR A 124 1.13 -10.78 -1.52
N ALA A 125 0.94 -9.52 -1.89
CA ALA A 125 1.06 -9.04 -3.26
C ALA A 125 2.47 -9.26 -3.82
N LEU A 126 3.51 -8.94 -3.03
CA LEU A 126 4.91 -9.16 -3.40
C LEU A 126 5.19 -10.64 -3.68
N ILE A 127 4.85 -11.53 -2.74
CA ILE A 127 5.07 -12.98 -2.90
C ILE A 127 4.31 -13.48 -4.13
N TYR A 128 3.02 -13.14 -4.24
CA TYR A 128 2.18 -13.62 -5.33
C TYR A 128 2.71 -13.19 -6.69
N THR A 129 3.06 -11.91 -6.87
CA THR A 129 3.61 -11.40 -8.13
C THR A 129 4.92 -12.10 -8.49
N TYR A 130 5.86 -12.26 -7.55
CA TYR A 130 7.15 -12.89 -7.84
C TYR A 130 7.01 -14.39 -8.14
N VAL A 131 6.18 -15.11 -7.38
CA VAL A 131 5.96 -16.55 -7.58
C VAL A 131 5.33 -16.81 -8.95
N VAL A 132 4.23 -16.13 -9.28
CA VAL A 132 3.55 -16.36 -10.57
C VAL A 132 4.44 -15.96 -11.73
N THR A 133 5.16 -14.84 -11.63
CA THR A 133 6.08 -14.43 -12.70
C THR A 133 7.23 -15.42 -12.88
N ALA A 134 7.76 -15.98 -11.80
CA ALA A 134 8.82 -16.98 -11.86
C ALA A 134 8.34 -18.32 -12.44
N MET A 135 7.09 -18.72 -12.17
CA MET A 135 6.48 -19.92 -12.76
C MET A 135 6.36 -19.83 -14.29
N THR A 136 6.23 -18.62 -14.83
CA THR A 136 5.98 -18.38 -16.27
C THR A 136 7.20 -17.82 -17.02
N GLN A 137 8.37 -17.69 -16.38
CA GLN A 137 9.52 -16.93 -16.94
C GLN A 137 10.27 -17.62 -18.09
N ASN A 138 10.18 -18.95 -18.17
CA ASN A 138 10.93 -19.76 -19.14
C ASN A 138 10.04 -20.29 -20.29
N GLN A 139 8.78 -19.87 -20.34
CA GLN A 139 7.88 -20.24 -21.43
C GLN A 139 8.24 -19.45 -22.69
N SER A 140 8.08 -20.07 -23.85
CA SER A 140 8.29 -19.46 -25.18
C SER A 140 7.11 -19.78 -26.08
N ILE A 141 6.81 -18.88 -27.01
CA ILE A 141 5.74 -19.10 -27.99
C ILE A 141 6.24 -20.10 -29.04
N ASP A 142 5.49 -21.19 -29.26
CA ASP A 142 5.73 -22.09 -30.39
C ASP A 142 5.17 -21.43 -31.67
N PRO A 143 6.02 -21.08 -32.66
CA PRO A 143 5.56 -20.47 -33.90
C PRO A 143 4.55 -21.32 -34.66
N ALA A 144 4.65 -22.66 -34.59
CA ALA A 144 3.72 -23.55 -35.30
C ALA A 144 2.31 -23.46 -34.71
N VAL A 145 2.19 -23.42 -33.38
CA VAL A 145 0.91 -23.24 -32.69
C VAL A 145 0.37 -21.83 -32.93
N ALA A 146 1.24 -20.82 -32.90
CA ALA A 146 0.84 -19.44 -33.14
C ALA A 146 0.31 -19.20 -34.57
N VAL A 147 0.92 -19.83 -35.58
CA VAL A 147 0.44 -19.81 -36.97
C VAL A 147 -0.90 -20.52 -37.11
N GLN A 148 -1.06 -21.70 -36.48
CA GLN A 148 -2.34 -22.44 -36.51
C GLN A 148 -3.48 -21.66 -35.85
N ASN A 149 -3.17 -20.81 -34.88
CA ASN A 149 -4.13 -19.97 -34.15
C ASN A 149 -4.03 -18.50 -34.55
N ALA A 150 -3.61 -18.19 -35.79
CA ALA A 150 -3.44 -16.82 -36.24
C ALA A 150 -4.72 -15.97 -36.03
N GLY A 151 -4.57 -14.82 -35.38
CA GLY A 151 -5.65 -13.91 -35.00
C GLY A 151 -6.47 -14.33 -33.76
N GLN A 152 -6.31 -15.56 -33.27
CA GLN A 152 -6.95 -16.04 -32.05
C GLN A 152 -6.00 -15.95 -30.84
N PRO A 153 -6.53 -15.90 -29.60
CA PRO A 153 -5.70 -15.97 -28.40
C PRO A 153 -4.83 -17.23 -28.41
N TYR A 154 -3.54 -17.06 -28.11
CA TYR A 154 -2.60 -18.19 -28.05
C TYR A 154 -3.04 -19.19 -26.97
N PRO A 155 -3.26 -20.47 -27.31
CA PRO A 155 -3.98 -21.40 -26.43
C PRO A 155 -3.10 -22.02 -25.34
N ASP A 156 -1.79 -22.11 -25.55
CA ASP A 156 -0.92 -22.84 -24.64
C ASP A 156 -0.48 -21.94 -23.48
N ASP A 157 -0.25 -22.62 -22.35
CA ASP A 157 0.34 -22.05 -21.15
C ASP A 157 -0.46 -20.93 -20.47
N TRP A 158 0.01 -20.58 -19.27
CA TRP A 158 -0.45 -19.42 -18.53
C TRP A 158 0.65 -18.39 -18.45
N TRP A 159 0.30 -17.12 -18.60
CA TRP A 159 1.28 -16.05 -18.76
C TRP A 159 0.94 -14.87 -17.87
N THR A 160 1.95 -14.31 -17.22
CA THR A 160 1.84 -12.93 -16.75
C THR A 160 2.01 -11.96 -17.93
N PRO A 161 1.51 -10.72 -17.84
CA PRO A 161 1.83 -9.69 -18.83
C PRO A 161 3.33 -9.58 -19.10
N GLU A 162 4.15 -9.58 -18.06
CA GLU A 162 5.61 -9.45 -18.20
C GLU A 162 6.22 -10.59 -19.02
N THR A 163 5.85 -11.84 -18.73
CA THR A 163 6.43 -13.00 -19.41
C THR A 163 5.86 -13.19 -20.81
N TRP A 164 4.57 -12.90 -21.01
CA TRP A 164 3.94 -12.90 -22.34
C TRP A 164 4.65 -11.95 -23.29
N TYR A 165 4.77 -10.67 -22.93
CA TYR A 165 5.40 -9.69 -23.81
C TYR A 165 6.93 -9.88 -23.92
N THR A 166 7.56 -10.55 -22.95
CA THR A 166 8.94 -11.02 -23.12
C THR A 166 9.03 -12.08 -24.23
N ALA A 167 8.10 -13.03 -24.28
CA ALA A 167 8.06 -14.05 -25.32
C ALA A 167 7.67 -13.47 -26.69
N VAL A 168 6.73 -12.52 -26.74
CA VAL A 168 6.36 -11.81 -27.98
C VAL A 168 7.57 -11.08 -28.58
N LEU A 169 8.39 -10.40 -27.76
CA LEU A 169 9.63 -9.76 -28.22
C LEU A 169 10.72 -10.76 -28.63
N GLY A 170 10.58 -12.04 -28.27
CA GLY A 170 11.43 -13.12 -28.77
C GLY A 170 11.10 -13.54 -30.20
N LEU A 171 9.92 -13.15 -30.71
CA LEU A 171 9.52 -13.35 -32.10
C LEU A 171 10.00 -12.19 -32.98
N THR A 172 10.03 -12.42 -34.29
CA THR A 172 10.39 -11.37 -35.27
C THR A 172 9.15 -10.54 -35.61
N LEU A 173 8.90 -9.47 -34.87
CA LEU A 173 7.84 -8.50 -35.17
C LEU A 173 8.12 -7.81 -36.52
N SER A 174 7.09 -7.72 -37.38
CA SER A 174 7.21 -7.08 -38.69
C SER A 174 7.32 -5.55 -38.61
N ASN A 175 6.85 -4.97 -37.51
CA ASN A 175 6.80 -3.52 -37.31
C ASN A 175 7.67 -3.10 -36.12
N GLU A 176 8.67 -2.25 -36.38
CA GLU A 176 9.61 -1.75 -35.36
C GLU A 176 8.90 -0.89 -34.30
N SER A 177 7.82 -0.18 -34.67
CA SER A 177 7.07 0.64 -33.71
C SER A 177 6.35 -0.20 -32.66
N ASP A 178 5.86 -1.39 -33.02
CA ASP A 178 5.26 -2.34 -32.08
C ASP A 178 6.32 -2.95 -31.16
N TYR A 179 7.49 -3.30 -31.71
CA TYR A 179 8.62 -3.78 -30.93
C TYR A 179 9.03 -2.76 -29.85
N ASP A 180 9.22 -1.49 -30.22
CA ASP A 180 9.60 -0.45 -29.26
C ASP A 180 8.51 -0.15 -28.24
N LEU A 181 7.24 -0.15 -28.65
CA LEU A 181 6.10 0.03 -27.76
C LEU A 181 6.03 -1.08 -26.71
N ILE A 182 6.12 -2.34 -27.13
CA ILE A 182 6.11 -3.50 -26.23
C ILE A 182 7.34 -3.46 -25.33
N ARG A 183 8.54 -3.21 -25.88
CA ARG A 183 9.80 -3.13 -25.12
C ARG A 183 9.74 -2.05 -24.04
N ASN A 184 9.19 -0.88 -24.34
CA ASN A 184 9.07 0.20 -23.38
C ASN A 184 8.09 -0.16 -22.25
N ASN A 185 6.92 -0.71 -22.59
CA ASN A 185 5.93 -1.12 -21.58
C ASN A 185 6.43 -2.31 -20.74
N LEU A 186 7.19 -3.23 -21.32
CA LEU A 186 7.83 -4.32 -20.60
C LEU A 186 8.83 -3.82 -19.54
N ARG A 187 9.59 -2.75 -19.84
CA ARG A 187 10.43 -2.10 -18.83
C ARG A 187 9.61 -1.53 -17.67
N LEU A 188 8.44 -0.95 -17.96
CA LEU A 188 7.53 -0.44 -16.94
C LEU A 188 6.92 -1.56 -16.10
N MET A 189 6.55 -2.70 -16.70
CA MET A 189 6.07 -3.89 -15.97
C MET A 189 7.15 -4.44 -15.03
N ARG A 190 8.39 -4.59 -15.52
CA ARG A 190 9.52 -4.99 -14.67
C ARG A 190 9.76 -3.98 -13.55
N GLY A 191 9.74 -2.69 -13.89
CA GLY A 191 9.86 -1.60 -12.93
C GLY A 191 8.80 -1.66 -11.84
N TRP A 192 7.55 -1.90 -12.21
CA TRP A 192 6.44 -2.11 -11.27
C TRP A 192 6.72 -3.30 -10.34
N ARG A 193 7.09 -4.47 -10.88
CA ARG A 193 7.40 -5.65 -10.06
C ARG A 193 8.49 -5.35 -9.04
N TYR A 194 9.58 -4.71 -9.46
CA TYR A 194 10.68 -4.36 -8.56
C TYR A 194 10.30 -3.26 -7.57
N ASN A 195 9.38 -2.36 -7.91
CA ASN A 195 8.86 -1.32 -6.99
C ASN A 195 8.06 -1.91 -5.83
N LEU A 196 7.59 -3.16 -5.91
CA LEU A 196 6.93 -3.81 -4.78
C LEU A 196 7.90 -4.06 -3.60
N ILE A 197 9.20 -4.18 -3.87
CA ILE A 197 10.23 -4.35 -2.84
C ILE A 197 10.36 -3.11 -1.94
N PRO A 198 10.63 -1.89 -2.46
CA PRO A 198 10.67 -0.70 -1.63
C PRO A 198 9.33 -0.43 -0.95
N LEU A 199 8.18 -0.67 -1.62
CA LEU A 199 6.86 -0.55 -1.01
C LEU A 199 6.73 -1.44 0.25
N PHE A 200 7.17 -2.69 0.14
CA PHE A 200 7.20 -3.65 1.24
C PHE A 200 8.11 -3.19 2.39
N ILE A 201 9.34 -2.78 2.08
CA ILE A 201 10.34 -2.36 3.08
C ILE A 201 9.87 -1.11 3.83
N LEU A 202 9.37 -0.10 3.11
CA LEU A 202 8.85 1.13 3.70
C LEU A 202 7.61 0.84 4.56
N GLY A 203 6.72 -0.04 4.09
CA GLY A 203 5.57 -0.51 4.84
C GLY A 203 5.97 -1.20 6.14
N PHE A 204 6.99 -2.06 6.09
CA PHE A 204 7.53 -2.76 7.27
C PHE A 204 8.11 -1.79 8.29
N ILE A 205 8.93 -0.83 7.84
CA ILE A 205 9.52 0.19 8.72
C ILE A 205 8.43 1.03 9.38
N LEU A 206 7.43 1.48 8.61
CA LEU A 206 6.32 2.25 9.16
C LEU A 206 5.54 1.43 10.20
N MET A 207 5.22 0.16 9.89
CA MET A 207 4.55 -0.76 10.79
C MET A 207 5.29 -0.90 12.12
N ASP A 208 6.60 -1.17 12.08
CA ASP A 208 7.42 -1.32 13.28
C ASP A 208 7.41 -0.04 14.14
N LEU A 209 7.60 1.12 13.51
CA LEU A 209 7.58 2.41 14.22
C LEU A 209 6.23 2.67 14.89
N VAL A 210 5.12 2.37 14.20
CA VAL A 210 3.77 2.56 14.72
C VAL A 210 3.47 1.59 15.87
N ILE A 211 3.83 0.31 15.75
CA ILE A 211 3.71 -0.69 16.83
C ILE A 211 4.51 -0.23 18.06
N LEU A 212 5.76 0.18 17.86
CA LEU A 212 6.62 0.66 18.95
C LEU A 212 6.02 1.89 19.65
N GLU A 213 5.44 2.84 18.91
CA GLU A 213 4.78 4.01 19.50
C GLU A 213 3.51 3.59 20.27
N VAL A 214 2.69 2.69 19.74
CA VAL A 214 1.52 2.13 20.45
C VAL A 214 1.93 1.46 21.77
N LEU A 215 2.97 0.62 21.75
CA LEU A 215 3.48 -0.06 22.94
C LEU A 215 4.03 0.94 23.98
N ARG A 216 4.70 2.01 23.53
CA ARG A 216 5.21 3.08 24.40
C ARG A 216 4.07 3.84 25.08
N THR A 217 3.03 4.22 24.34
CA THR A 217 1.88 4.94 24.92
C THR A 217 1.15 4.07 25.94
N ARG A 218 0.97 2.77 25.66
CA ARG A 218 0.38 1.82 26.62
C ARG A 218 1.19 1.72 27.91
N LYS A 219 2.52 1.59 27.81
CA LYS A 219 3.43 1.53 28.98
C LYS A 219 3.41 2.83 29.79
N ALA A 220 3.32 3.99 29.15
CA ALA A 220 3.24 5.28 29.82
C ALA A 220 1.90 5.44 30.59
N GLY A 221 0.78 5.02 30.00
CA GLY A 221 -0.52 5.00 30.67
C GLY A 221 -0.56 4.09 31.89
N ALA A 222 0.07 2.91 31.82
CA ALA A 222 0.15 1.97 32.94
C ALA A 222 0.96 2.51 34.13
N LYS A 223 2.05 3.25 33.88
CA LYS A 223 2.87 3.86 34.95
C LYS A 223 2.24 5.13 35.55
N GLY A 224 1.43 5.87 34.80
CA GLY A 224 0.76 7.09 35.27
C GLY A 224 -0.53 6.84 36.08
N GLY A 225 -1.13 5.64 35.97
CA GLY A 225 -2.37 5.27 36.66
C GLY A 225 -2.22 4.89 38.14
N TYR A 226 -1.01 4.59 38.62
CA TYR A 226 -0.75 4.16 39.99
C TYR A 226 -0.36 5.29 40.97
N GLY A 227 -0.27 6.54 40.51
CA GLY A 227 0.31 7.65 41.29
C GLY A 227 -0.62 8.82 41.63
N ARG A 228 -1.89 8.81 41.19
CA ARG A 228 -2.83 9.90 41.52
C ARG A 228 -3.87 9.39 42.52
N ALA A 229 -3.44 9.28 43.78
CA ALA A 229 -4.39 9.32 44.88
C ALA A 229 -5.23 10.60 44.72
N PRO A 230 -6.56 10.55 44.97
CA PRO A 230 -7.38 11.75 44.97
C PRO A 230 -6.84 12.65 46.08
N SER A 231 -6.13 13.73 45.71
CA SER A 231 -5.82 14.80 46.66
C SER A 231 -7.16 15.40 47.05
N GLY A 232 -7.55 15.12 48.29
CA GLY A 232 -8.86 15.35 48.88
C GLY A 232 -9.59 16.59 48.40
N GLU A 233 -10.85 16.35 48.03
CA GLU A 233 -11.95 17.17 48.51
C GLU A 233 -11.85 17.34 50.03
N HIS A 234 -11.07 18.32 50.50
CA HIS A 234 -11.04 18.72 51.91
C HIS A 234 -10.87 20.24 52.05
N HIS A 235 -11.49 21.01 51.14
CA HIS A 235 -11.47 22.46 51.26
C HIS A 235 -12.77 23.15 50.82
N GLN A 236 -13.92 22.55 51.17
CA GLN A 236 -15.21 23.23 50.96
C GLN A 236 -16.29 22.96 52.01
N ILE A 237 -15.97 22.31 53.15
CA ILE A 237 -16.91 22.17 54.29
C ILE A 237 -16.53 23.11 55.46
N GLU A 238 -15.34 23.73 55.45
CA GLU A 238 -14.88 24.64 56.52
C GLU A 238 -15.19 26.12 56.26
N LYS A 239 -16.16 26.44 55.40
CA LYS A 239 -16.67 27.82 55.24
C LYS A 239 -18.10 28.03 55.72
N ASP A 240 -18.87 26.96 55.94
CA ASP A 240 -20.26 27.10 56.44
C ASP A 240 -20.36 27.16 57.96
N ASN A 241 -19.34 26.72 58.71
CA ASN A 241 -19.40 26.72 60.18
C ASN A 241 -18.88 28.01 60.85
N LYS A 242 -18.28 28.93 60.09
CA LYS A 242 -17.80 30.23 60.62
C LYS A 242 -18.82 31.36 60.49
N GLY A 243 -19.90 31.19 59.73
CA GLY A 243 -20.96 32.19 59.59
C GLY A 243 -22.05 32.13 60.66
N GLN A 244 -22.06 31.10 61.52
CA GLN A 244 -23.16 30.84 62.45
C GLN A 244 -22.83 31.16 63.92
N MET A 245 -21.59 31.57 64.24
CA MET A 245 -21.19 31.94 65.61
C MET A 245 -21.22 33.45 65.91
N ASP A 246 -21.36 34.33 64.90
CA ASP A 246 -21.36 35.79 65.12
C ASP A 246 -22.75 36.41 65.36
N ALA A 247 -23.82 35.60 65.46
CA ALA A 247 -25.19 36.08 65.59
C ALA A 247 -25.76 36.09 67.02
N ALA A 248 -24.97 35.77 68.04
CA ALA A 248 -25.48 35.58 69.41
C ALA A 248 -24.73 36.40 70.46
N GLN A 249 -24.63 37.73 70.31
CA GLN A 249 -24.23 38.62 71.40
C GLN A 249 -24.67 40.07 71.13
N HIS A 250 -25.92 40.40 71.46
CA HIS A 250 -26.36 41.78 71.70
C HIS A 250 -27.39 41.79 72.83
N PRO A 251 -27.03 42.20 74.06
CA PRO A 251 -28.01 42.51 75.09
C PRO A 251 -28.51 43.96 74.95
N LEU A 252 -29.83 44.10 75.05
CA LEU A 252 -30.58 45.34 75.20
C LEU A 252 -30.27 45.97 76.57
N ASN A 253 -29.84 47.23 76.58
CA ASN A 253 -29.89 48.08 77.77
C ASN A 253 -31.15 48.96 77.70
N ALA A 254 -31.97 48.86 78.73
CA ALA A 254 -32.94 49.84 79.19
C ALA A 254 -32.67 50.08 80.68
#